data_AF-A0A2I0DZU5-F1
#
_entry.id   AF-A0A2I0DZU5-F1
#
_cell.length_a   1.000
_cell.length_b   1.000
_cell.length_c   1.000
_cell.angle_alpha   90.00
_cell.angle_beta   90.00
_cell.angle_gamma   90.00
#
_symmetry.space_group_name_H-M   'P 1'
#
loop_
_entity.id
_entity.type
_entity.pdbx_description
1 polymer ?
#
loop_
_entity_poly.entity_id
_entity_poly.type
_entity_poly.pdbx_seq_one_letter_code
_entity_poly.pdbx_strand_id
1 'polypeptide(L)'
;MKSIITTQAGHIQNLTGTVTATVNGTEKQVAVGELIPEGTLLSVPEDSFVEIQFDDGSLISSNTEMTNSLSASPAEENVSSDTALDEIAEIQALIASGEDPTEGPDTAAGNSNGGNGGSSGFLSVSRSANETIAASGFTTAGADQAQFTETRDIDLSVDNIPSILVNDSNSITEDGIATGNVLDNDADGDDALTVVSFEVNGQSLTAGTTVELDGGSLVINEDGSYTFTPNDNWNGSVPVITYTTNTGSTATLTLEVTPVDDVSLLANDSQTIDEDSVATGNVLDNDV
;
A
#
# COMPACT_ATOMS: atom_id res chain seq x y z
N MET A 1 4.42 -5.19 -15.15
CA MET A 1 4.65 -4.17 -14.10
C MET A 1 6.00 -3.51 -14.31
N LYS A 2 6.11 -2.18 -14.21
CA LYS A 2 7.36 -1.43 -14.34
C LYS A 2 7.78 -0.87 -12.98
N SER A 3 9.09 -0.85 -12.73
CA SER A 3 9.65 -0.27 -11.52
C SER A 3 10.57 0.91 -11.87
N ILE A 4 10.41 2.02 -11.18
CA ILE A 4 11.21 3.25 -11.40
C ILE A 4 11.87 3.60 -10.08
N ILE A 5 13.18 3.85 -10.08
CA ILE A 5 13.88 4.39 -8.90
C ILE A 5 14.19 5.85 -9.19
N THR A 6 13.77 6.76 -8.31
CA THR A 6 14.11 8.18 -8.43
C THR A 6 15.56 8.42 -8.04
N THR A 7 16.29 9.18 -8.84
CA THR A 7 17.69 9.59 -8.55
C THR A 7 17.79 10.99 -7.97
N GLN A 8 16.67 11.69 -7.82
CA GLN A 8 16.55 13.00 -7.20
C GLN A 8 15.13 13.15 -6.63
N ALA A 9 14.91 14.15 -5.77
CA ALA A 9 13.56 14.53 -5.37
C ALA A 9 12.80 15.22 -6.51
N GLY A 10 11.48 15.00 -6.58
CA GLY A 10 10.62 15.57 -7.61
C GLY A 10 9.14 15.48 -7.27
N HIS A 11 8.28 16.08 -8.09
CA HIS A 11 6.84 16.09 -7.94
C HIS A 11 6.14 15.29 -9.03
N ILE A 12 5.05 14.61 -8.70
CA ILE A 12 4.21 13.92 -9.68
C ILE A 12 3.37 14.95 -10.43
N GLN A 13 3.54 15.02 -11.75
CA GLN A 13 2.82 15.95 -12.61
C GLN A 13 1.55 15.32 -13.19
N ASN A 14 1.66 14.05 -13.61
CA ASN A 14 0.55 13.31 -14.20
C ASN A 14 0.53 11.88 -13.65
N LEU A 15 -0.66 11.40 -13.33
CA LEU A 15 -0.89 10.05 -12.80
C LEU A 15 -2.22 9.52 -13.32
N THR A 16 -2.20 8.31 -13.88
CA THR A 16 -3.41 7.53 -14.15
C THR A 16 -3.27 6.13 -13.60
N GLY A 17 -4.32 5.60 -12.96
CA GLY A 17 -4.27 4.31 -12.28
C GLY A 17 -3.70 4.41 -10.87
N THR A 18 -3.22 3.28 -10.35
CA THR A 18 -2.75 3.14 -8.96
C THR A 18 -1.25 2.86 -8.97
N VAL A 19 -0.44 3.87 -8.66
CA VAL A 19 1.02 3.71 -8.52
C VAL A 19 1.36 3.74 -7.04
N THR A 20 2.21 2.82 -6.60
CA THR A 20 2.72 2.78 -5.23
C THR A 20 4.18 3.20 -5.20
N ALA A 21 4.58 3.91 -4.15
CA ALA A 21 5.94 4.30 -3.86
C ALA A 21 6.39 3.62 -2.56
N THR A 22 7.55 2.99 -2.59
CA THR A 22 8.22 2.43 -1.42
C THR A 22 9.32 3.40 -0.98
N VAL A 23 9.13 4.05 0.16
CA VAL A 23 10.10 4.97 0.77
C VAL A 23 10.54 4.37 2.10
N ASN A 24 11.83 4.07 2.26
CA ASN A 24 12.40 3.48 3.48
C ASN A 24 11.69 2.19 3.95
N GLY A 25 11.12 1.41 3.03
CA GLY A 25 10.42 0.16 3.32
C GLY A 25 8.91 0.31 3.57
N THR A 26 8.38 1.52 3.60
CA THR A 26 6.93 1.77 3.69
C THR A 26 6.36 2.02 2.30
N GLU A 27 5.32 1.27 1.92
CA GLU A 27 4.60 1.48 0.67
C GLU A 27 3.46 2.46 0.84
N LYS A 28 3.31 3.40 -0.10
CA LYS A 28 2.24 4.39 -0.13
C LYS A 28 1.76 4.61 -1.55
N GLN A 29 0.45 4.66 -1.76
CA GLN A 29 -0.09 5.11 -3.04
C GLN A 29 0.23 6.59 -3.26
N VAL A 30 0.73 6.92 -4.44
CA VAL A 30 1.10 8.28 -4.77
C VAL A 30 -0.07 9.05 -5.41
N ALA A 31 -0.08 10.36 -5.23
CA ALA A 31 -1.06 11.28 -5.85
C ALA A 31 -0.38 12.36 -6.72
N VAL A 32 -1.15 12.97 -7.63
CA VAL A 32 -0.66 14.13 -8.40
C VAL A 32 -0.32 15.29 -7.47
N GLY A 33 0.83 15.92 -7.69
CA GLY A 33 1.40 17.00 -6.89
C GLY A 33 2.23 16.52 -5.70
N GLU A 34 2.25 15.22 -5.40
CA GLU A 34 3.00 14.66 -4.28
C GLU A 34 4.51 14.73 -4.53
N LEU A 35 5.25 15.11 -3.48
CA LEU A 35 6.70 15.13 -3.48
C LEU A 35 7.23 13.71 -3.26
N ILE A 36 8.06 13.26 -4.18
CA ILE A 36 8.75 11.98 -4.17
C ILE A 36 10.23 12.22 -3.85
N PRO A 37 10.76 11.73 -2.72
CA PRO A 37 12.18 11.84 -2.38
C PRO A 37 13.09 11.09 -3.35
N GLU A 38 14.38 11.46 -3.36
CA GLU A 38 15.44 10.66 -3.99
C GLU A 38 15.48 9.23 -3.41
N GLY A 39 15.74 8.24 -4.25
CA GLY A 39 15.86 6.84 -3.86
C GLY A 39 14.52 6.12 -3.67
N THR A 40 13.40 6.75 -4.02
CA THR A 40 12.08 6.15 -3.95
C THR A 40 11.89 5.14 -5.07
N LEU A 41 11.45 3.93 -4.72
CA LEU A 41 11.05 2.90 -5.68
C LEU A 41 9.55 3.03 -5.98
N LEU A 42 9.18 3.33 -7.21
CA LEU A 42 7.79 3.31 -7.67
C LEU A 42 7.47 2.00 -8.37
N SER A 43 6.33 1.40 -8.01
CA SER A 43 5.74 0.25 -8.70
C SER A 43 4.54 0.73 -9.53
N VAL A 44 4.66 0.57 -10.85
CA VAL A 44 3.68 1.03 -11.84
C VAL A 44 3.04 -0.20 -12.51
N PRO A 45 1.75 -0.47 -12.25
CA PRO A 45 0.99 -1.50 -12.96
C PRO A 45 0.94 -1.26 -14.47
N GLU A 46 0.64 -2.30 -15.26
CA GLU A 46 0.66 -2.24 -16.74
C GLU A 46 -0.37 -1.26 -17.31
N ASP A 47 -1.49 -1.06 -16.60
CA ASP A 47 -2.55 -0.12 -16.96
C ASP A 47 -2.40 1.26 -16.27
N SER A 48 -1.25 1.52 -15.65
CA SER A 48 -0.97 2.77 -14.93
C SER A 48 0.13 3.59 -15.59
N PHE A 49 0.08 4.90 -15.39
CA PHE A 49 1.01 5.87 -15.94
C PHE A 49 1.41 6.86 -14.87
N VAL A 50 2.69 7.22 -14.82
CA VAL A 50 3.19 8.30 -13.97
C VAL A 50 4.21 9.14 -14.72
N GLU A 51 4.14 10.46 -14.51
CA GLU A 51 5.13 11.44 -14.94
C GLU A 51 5.60 12.24 -13.72
N ILE A 52 6.91 12.33 -13.53
CA ILE A 52 7.55 13.01 -12.41
C ILE A 52 8.45 14.11 -12.98
N GLN A 53 8.35 15.30 -12.40
CA GLN A 53 9.28 16.40 -12.63
C GLN A 53 10.23 16.52 -11.45
N PHE A 54 11.53 16.35 -11.71
CA PHE A 54 12.57 16.55 -10.71
C PHE A 54 12.85 18.03 -10.47
N ASP A 55 13.47 18.34 -9.33
CA ASP A 55 13.79 19.71 -8.92
C ASP A 55 14.73 20.43 -9.92
N ASP A 56 15.53 19.68 -10.67
CA ASP A 56 16.39 20.20 -11.75
C ASP A 56 15.63 20.50 -13.06
N GLY A 57 14.32 20.24 -13.10
CA GLY A 57 13.42 20.46 -14.23
C GLY A 57 13.36 19.29 -15.22
N SER A 58 14.13 18.22 -15.02
CA SER A 58 14.05 17.01 -15.86
C SER A 58 12.75 16.24 -15.62
N LEU A 59 12.27 15.57 -16.67
CA LEU A 59 11.02 14.80 -16.64
C LEU A 59 11.32 13.32 -16.84
N ILE A 60 10.71 12.47 -16.02
CA ILE A 60 10.67 11.03 -16.22
C ILE A 60 9.22 10.59 -16.37
N SER A 61 8.97 9.71 -17.34
CA SER A 61 7.67 9.07 -17.54
C SER A 61 7.86 7.55 -17.50
N SER A 62 6.87 6.84 -16.96
CA SER A 62 6.81 5.37 -16.98
C SER A 62 6.84 4.76 -18.39
N ASN A 63 6.67 5.58 -19.42
CA ASN A 63 6.63 5.17 -20.82
C ASN A 63 7.95 5.43 -21.55
N THR A 64 8.89 6.14 -20.92
CA THR A 64 10.20 6.44 -21.48
C THR A 64 11.17 5.35 -21.02
N GLU A 65 11.63 4.52 -21.96
CA GLU A 65 12.76 3.62 -21.72
C GLU A 65 13.94 4.41 -21.17
N MET A 66 14.56 3.91 -20.11
CA MET A 66 15.67 4.56 -19.40
C MET A 66 16.92 4.59 -20.29
N THR A 67 17.01 5.55 -21.21
CA THR A 67 18.27 5.81 -21.91
C THR A 67 19.14 6.66 -20.99
N ASN A 68 20.10 6.00 -20.34
CA ASN A 68 21.16 6.60 -19.56
C ASN A 68 21.82 7.74 -20.35
N SER A 69 21.49 8.99 -19.99
CA SER A 69 22.07 10.19 -20.61
C SER A 69 23.49 10.39 -20.11
N LEU A 70 24.45 9.66 -20.68
CA LEU A 70 25.82 10.16 -20.80
C LEU A 70 25.85 11.13 -21.97
N SER A 71 26.06 12.39 -21.65
CA SER A 71 26.38 13.43 -22.61
C SER A 71 27.66 13.06 -23.37
N ALA A 72 27.48 12.55 -24.58
CA ALA A 72 28.52 12.53 -25.61
C ALA A 72 27.86 12.80 -26.97
N SER A 73 28.31 13.90 -27.59
CA SER A 73 28.04 14.30 -28.97
C SER A 73 28.05 13.07 -29.92
N PRO A 74 27.11 12.94 -30.87
CA PRO A 74 27.19 11.86 -31.84
C PRO A 74 28.41 12.11 -32.74
N ALA A 75 29.43 11.26 -32.57
CA ALA A 75 30.40 11.00 -33.59
C ALA A 75 29.86 9.79 -34.39
N GLU A 76 29.39 10.10 -35.58
CA GLU A 76 29.25 9.26 -36.78
C GLU A 76 29.85 7.85 -36.66
N GLU A 77 29.00 6.81 -36.61
CA GLU A 77 29.42 5.46 -37.02
C GLU A 77 28.67 5.04 -38.29
N ASN A 78 29.47 4.97 -39.34
CA ASN A 78 29.18 4.58 -40.70
C ASN A 78 28.68 3.12 -40.75
N VAL A 79 27.36 2.92 -40.82
CA VAL A 79 26.80 1.62 -41.21
C VAL A 79 26.80 1.56 -42.73
N SER A 80 27.73 0.78 -43.29
CA SER A 80 27.75 0.36 -44.69
C SER A 80 26.42 -0.28 -45.05
N SER A 81 25.52 0.52 -45.62
CA SER A 81 24.20 0.13 -46.12
C SER A 81 24.23 -0.31 -47.59
N ASP A 82 25.40 -0.32 -48.23
CA ASP A 82 25.52 -0.50 -49.67
C ASP A 82 25.40 -1.98 -50.11
N THR A 83 25.99 -2.92 -49.38
CA THR A 83 25.98 -4.35 -49.81
C THR A 83 24.64 -5.05 -49.58
N ALA A 84 23.91 -4.69 -48.52
CA ALA A 84 22.61 -5.29 -48.22
C ALA A 84 21.51 -4.77 -49.15
N LEU A 85 21.63 -3.53 -49.64
CA LEU A 85 20.68 -2.95 -50.60
C LEU A 85 20.87 -3.52 -52.01
N ASP A 86 22.12 -3.83 -52.40
CA ASP A 86 22.43 -4.47 -53.69
C ASP A 86 21.90 -5.92 -53.77
N GLU A 87 22.06 -6.72 -52.71
CA GLU A 87 21.53 -8.10 -52.66
C GLU A 87 20.00 -8.13 -52.69
N ILE A 88 19.35 -7.18 -52.03
CA ILE A 88 17.88 -7.04 -52.07
C ILE A 88 17.41 -6.64 -53.49
N ALA A 89 18.17 -5.81 -54.21
CA ALA A 89 17.84 -5.40 -55.56
C ALA A 89 17.95 -6.56 -56.58
N GLU A 90 18.96 -7.42 -56.46
CA GLU A 90 19.09 -8.63 -57.31
C GLU A 90 17.97 -9.64 -57.07
N ILE A 91 17.59 -9.87 -55.81
CA ILE A 91 16.50 -10.79 -55.46
C ILE A 91 15.15 -10.26 -55.96
N GLN A 92 14.91 -8.94 -55.87
CA GLN A 92 13.69 -8.32 -56.41
C GLN A 92 13.62 -8.40 -57.95
N ALA A 93 14.76 -8.36 -58.65
CA ALA A 93 14.81 -8.54 -60.10
C ALA A 93 14.44 -9.97 -60.53
N LEU A 94 14.87 -11.00 -59.78
CA LEU A 94 14.52 -12.40 -60.03
C LEU A 94 13.02 -12.67 -59.79
N ILE A 95 12.43 -12.08 -58.75
CA ILE A 95 10.99 -12.19 -58.48
C ILE A 95 10.17 -11.52 -59.59
N ALA A 96 10.66 -10.40 -60.14
CA ALA A 96 9.97 -9.66 -61.20
C ALA A 96 10.05 -10.33 -62.58
N SER A 97 11.05 -11.18 -62.85
CA SER A 97 11.12 -11.94 -64.12
C SER A 97 10.21 -13.17 -64.13
N GLY A 98 9.76 -13.63 -62.95
CA GLY A 98 8.90 -14.81 -62.82
C GLY A 98 9.63 -16.14 -62.97
N GLU A 99 10.97 -16.13 -62.95
CA GLU A 99 11.79 -17.34 -62.82
C GLU A 99 11.75 -17.84 -61.37
N ASP A 100 11.60 -19.16 -61.21
CA ASP A 100 11.73 -19.83 -59.91
C ASP A 100 13.23 -19.86 -59.52
N PRO A 101 13.66 -19.18 -58.44
CA PRO A 101 15.06 -19.13 -58.04
C PRO A 101 15.61 -20.46 -57.50
N THR A 102 14.80 -21.52 -57.46
CA THR A 102 15.23 -22.89 -57.11
C THR A 102 15.59 -23.76 -58.31
N GLU A 103 15.23 -23.34 -59.53
CA GLU A 103 15.56 -24.05 -60.77
C GLU A 103 16.86 -23.46 -61.35
N GLY A 104 18.00 -23.98 -60.88
CA GLY A 104 19.27 -23.81 -61.60
C GLY A 104 19.20 -24.43 -63.00
N PRO A 105 20.11 -24.10 -63.92
CA PRO A 105 20.08 -24.62 -65.29
C PRO A 105 20.10 -26.16 -65.32
N ASP A 106 19.27 -26.73 -66.21
CA ASP A 106 19.07 -28.15 -66.50
C ASP A 106 20.23 -29.07 -66.08
N THR A 107 19.95 -30.04 -65.21
CA THR A 107 20.93 -31.10 -64.90
C THR A 107 21.11 -32.04 -66.10
N ALA A 108 22.37 -32.39 -66.37
CA ALA A 108 22.85 -33.19 -67.51
C ALA A 108 22.45 -34.69 -67.47
N ALA A 109 21.23 -35.03 -67.07
CA ALA A 109 20.73 -36.41 -67.07
C ALA A 109 20.01 -36.70 -68.40
N GLY A 110 20.77 -37.25 -69.35
CA GLY A 110 20.36 -37.50 -70.73
C GLY A 110 19.08 -38.33 -70.93
N ASN A 111 18.48 -38.06 -72.08
CA ASN A 111 17.37 -38.75 -72.74
C ASN A 111 17.35 -40.28 -72.53
N SER A 112 16.31 -40.81 -71.87
CA SER A 112 16.04 -42.25 -71.82
C SER A 112 15.16 -42.66 -72.98
N ASN A 113 15.77 -43.27 -73.99
CA ASN A 113 15.10 -43.79 -75.17
C ASN A 113 14.53 -45.20 -74.90
N GLY A 114 13.20 -45.34 -75.00
CA GLY A 114 12.50 -46.51 -75.55
C GLY A 114 12.64 -47.89 -74.88
N GLY A 115 11.60 -48.33 -74.18
CA GLY A 115 11.39 -49.75 -73.84
C GLY A 115 10.17 -49.99 -72.96
N ASN A 116 8.99 -50.13 -73.57
CA ASN A 116 7.75 -50.56 -72.90
C ASN A 116 7.89 -52.01 -72.42
N GLY A 117 7.90 -52.19 -71.11
CA GLY A 117 7.86 -53.49 -70.45
C GLY A 117 7.83 -53.25 -68.95
N GLY A 118 6.62 -53.15 -68.40
CA GLY A 118 6.39 -53.07 -66.95
C GLY A 118 7.01 -54.27 -66.25
N SER A 119 8.26 -54.11 -65.84
CA SER A 119 8.89 -54.87 -64.78
C SER A 119 8.90 -53.93 -63.60
N SER A 120 8.00 -54.14 -62.64
CA SER A 120 8.19 -53.61 -61.29
C SER A 120 9.30 -54.41 -60.60
N GLY A 121 10.49 -54.42 -61.21
CA GLY A 121 11.73 -54.79 -60.57
C GLY A 121 12.18 -53.58 -59.79
N PHE A 122 11.89 -53.54 -58.50
CA PHE A 122 12.51 -52.56 -57.64
C PHE A 122 14.03 -52.75 -57.71
N LEU A 123 14.77 -51.68 -57.97
CA LEU A 123 16.21 -51.66 -57.75
C LEU A 123 16.41 -51.65 -56.24
N SER A 124 16.72 -52.80 -55.63
CA SER A 124 17.09 -52.84 -54.22
C SER A 124 18.47 -52.20 -54.09
N VAL A 125 18.51 -50.93 -53.69
CA VAL A 125 19.75 -50.27 -53.28
C VAL A 125 20.13 -50.83 -51.91
N SER A 126 21.12 -51.72 -51.86
CA SER A 126 21.75 -52.07 -50.59
C SER A 126 22.59 -50.88 -50.12
N ARG A 127 22.31 -50.35 -48.94
CA ARG A 127 23.18 -49.34 -48.32
C ARG A 127 24.43 -50.06 -47.83
N SER A 128 25.52 -50.00 -48.60
CA SER A 128 26.79 -50.67 -48.29
C SER A 128 27.74 -49.82 -47.43
N ALA A 129 27.30 -48.64 -47.00
CA ALA A 129 28.06 -47.76 -46.12
C ALA A 129 27.53 -47.85 -44.69
N ASN A 130 28.42 -47.68 -43.71
CA ASN A 130 28.07 -47.63 -42.31
C ASN A 130 27.16 -46.41 -42.07
N GLU A 131 25.93 -46.62 -41.63
CA GLU A 131 25.02 -45.52 -41.29
C GLU A 131 25.51 -44.87 -40.01
N THR A 132 26.00 -43.64 -40.11
CA THR A 132 26.27 -42.79 -38.94
C THR A 132 25.04 -41.92 -38.72
N ILE A 133 24.13 -42.36 -37.84
CA ILE A 133 23.09 -41.49 -37.31
C ILE A 133 23.82 -40.42 -36.50
N ALA A 134 23.71 -39.15 -36.90
CA ALA A 134 24.18 -38.05 -36.07
C ALA A 134 23.33 -38.03 -34.79
N ALA A 135 23.86 -38.59 -33.71
CA ALA A 135 23.30 -38.42 -32.39
C ALA A 135 23.58 -36.97 -31.97
N SER A 136 22.54 -36.18 -31.73
CA SER A 136 22.66 -34.80 -31.29
C SER A 136 23.36 -34.65 -29.92
N GLY A 137 23.69 -35.76 -29.27
CA GLY A 137 24.20 -35.80 -27.90
C GLY A 137 23.11 -35.57 -26.85
N PHE A 138 21.88 -35.27 -27.28
CA PHE A 138 20.74 -35.06 -26.38
C PHE A 138 19.87 -36.31 -26.31
N THR A 139 19.47 -36.67 -25.09
CA THR A 139 18.57 -37.81 -24.84
C THR A 139 17.16 -37.44 -25.29
N THR A 140 16.56 -38.26 -26.16
CA THR A 140 15.12 -38.15 -26.52
C THR A 140 14.22 -39.00 -25.64
N ALA A 141 14.78 -39.69 -24.65
CA ALA A 141 14.00 -40.20 -23.54
C ALA A 141 13.30 -38.99 -22.89
N GLY A 142 11.97 -39.01 -22.81
CA GLY A 142 11.24 -38.00 -22.06
C GLY A 142 11.88 -37.90 -20.69
N ALA A 143 12.23 -36.70 -20.25
CA ALA A 143 12.76 -36.48 -18.91
C ALA A 143 11.81 -37.20 -17.95
N ASP A 144 12.36 -37.94 -16.98
CA ASP A 144 11.54 -38.39 -15.86
C ASP A 144 10.78 -37.17 -15.39
N GLN A 145 9.45 -37.26 -15.38
CA GLN A 145 8.61 -36.21 -14.82
C GLN A 145 9.16 -36.01 -13.42
N ALA A 146 9.92 -34.94 -13.21
CA ALA A 146 10.33 -34.56 -11.89
C ALA A 146 9.03 -34.55 -11.10
N GLN A 147 8.91 -35.46 -10.12
CA GLN A 147 7.83 -35.37 -9.18
C GLN A 147 8.04 -34.02 -8.51
N PHE A 148 7.36 -33.00 -9.03
CA PHE A 148 7.10 -31.78 -8.30
C PHE A 148 6.16 -32.17 -7.16
N THR A 149 6.73 -32.80 -6.15
CA THR A 149 6.17 -32.88 -4.80
C THR A 149 6.66 -31.67 -4.02
N GLU A 150 6.72 -30.52 -4.69
CA GLU A 150 6.81 -29.23 -4.02
C GLU A 150 5.39 -28.68 -4.08
N THR A 151 4.54 -29.13 -3.15
CA THR A 151 3.50 -28.23 -2.66
C THR A 151 4.27 -27.07 -2.06
N ARG A 152 4.51 -26.03 -2.87
CA ARG A 152 4.82 -24.73 -2.31
C ARG A 152 3.56 -24.33 -1.57
N ASP A 153 3.55 -24.57 -0.27
CA ASP A 153 2.68 -23.84 0.63
C ASP A 153 3.02 -22.37 0.38
N ILE A 154 2.19 -21.70 -0.41
CA ILE A 154 2.21 -20.25 -0.46
C ILE A 154 1.74 -19.86 0.92
N ASP A 155 2.70 -19.56 1.79
CA ASP A 155 2.45 -18.80 3.00
C ASP A 155 1.98 -17.42 2.54
N LEU A 156 0.69 -17.33 2.22
CA LEU A 156 -0.01 -16.06 2.19
C LEU A 156 -0.05 -15.64 3.66
N SER A 157 1.03 -15.04 4.16
CA SER A 157 0.92 -14.25 5.37
C SER A 157 -0.20 -13.27 5.09
N VAL A 158 -1.30 -13.40 5.82
CA VAL A 158 -2.29 -12.34 5.89
C VAL A 158 -1.51 -11.23 6.58
N ASP A 159 -1.00 -10.28 5.80
CA ASP A 159 -0.24 -9.17 6.34
C ASP A 159 -1.15 -8.50 7.35
N ASN A 160 -0.77 -8.56 8.63
CA ASN A 160 -1.53 -7.95 9.70
C ASN A 160 -1.51 -6.43 9.47
N ILE A 161 -2.63 -5.89 8.99
CA ILE A 161 -2.87 -4.47 8.83
C ILE A 161 -2.84 -3.85 10.23
N PRO A 162 -1.93 -2.91 10.51
CA PRO A 162 -1.83 -2.32 11.84
C PRO A 162 -3.08 -1.49 12.16
N SER A 163 -3.44 -1.48 13.44
CA SER A 163 -4.52 -0.61 13.92
C SER A 163 -4.12 0.86 13.82
N ILE A 164 -5.10 1.69 13.44
CA ILE A 164 -5.00 3.15 13.40
C ILE A 164 -5.92 3.68 14.49
N LEU A 165 -5.33 4.19 15.56
CA LEU A 165 -6.08 4.78 16.67
C LEU A 165 -5.95 6.31 16.66
N VAL A 166 -7.00 6.99 17.09
CA VAL A 166 -7.11 8.44 17.18
C VAL A 166 -7.50 8.81 18.59
N ASN A 167 -6.78 9.77 19.17
CA ASN A 167 -7.08 10.22 20.53
C ASN A 167 -8.47 10.87 20.63
N ASP A 168 -9.12 10.64 21.77
CA ASP A 168 -10.44 11.15 22.06
C ASP A 168 -10.43 12.31 23.04
N SER A 169 -11.45 13.15 22.91
CA SER A 169 -11.73 14.21 23.87
C SER A 169 -13.22 14.42 24.02
N ASN A 170 -13.67 14.71 25.24
CA ASN A 170 -15.03 15.14 25.50
C ASN A 170 -15.06 16.23 26.58
N SER A 171 -15.97 17.18 26.43
CA SER A 171 -16.17 18.28 27.38
C SER A 171 -17.65 18.41 27.69
N ILE A 172 -17.96 18.42 28.98
CA ILE A 172 -19.31 18.60 29.51
C ILE A 172 -19.31 19.76 30.51
N THR A 173 -20.48 20.30 30.80
CA THR A 173 -20.67 21.14 31.98
C THR A 173 -20.72 20.28 33.24
N GLU A 174 -20.43 20.86 34.40
CA GLU A 174 -20.64 20.20 35.69
C GLU A 174 -22.11 19.74 35.86
N ASP A 175 -22.30 18.79 36.78
CA ASP A 175 -23.54 18.04 37.01
C ASP A 175 -24.05 17.21 35.82
N GLY A 176 -23.28 17.19 34.73
CA GLY A 176 -23.49 16.31 33.59
C GLY A 176 -22.76 14.97 33.74
N ILE A 177 -23.23 13.96 33.00
CA ILE A 177 -22.51 12.69 32.83
C ILE A 177 -21.86 12.71 31.44
N ALA A 178 -20.56 12.46 31.37
CA ALA A 178 -19.86 12.35 30.10
C ALA A 178 -19.94 10.90 29.59
N THR A 179 -20.48 10.72 28.40
CA THR A 179 -20.59 9.42 27.73
C THR A 179 -20.06 9.50 26.31
N GLY A 180 -19.50 8.41 25.81
CA GLY A 180 -19.05 8.29 24.41
C GLY A 180 -18.50 6.90 24.14
N ASN A 181 -17.84 6.74 23.00
CA ASN A 181 -17.10 5.53 22.66
C ASN A 181 -15.72 5.93 22.14
N VAL A 182 -14.66 5.34 22.71
CA VAL A 182 -13.25 5.60 22.30
C VAL A 182 -12.84 4.88 21.01
N LEU A 183 -13.70 4.00 20.47
CA LEU A 183 -13.41 3.24 19.25
C LEU A 183 -14.15 3.78 18.02
N ASP A 184 -14.98 4.82 18.16
CA ASP A 184 -15.82 5.34 17.06
C ASP A 184 -14.99 5.92 15.89
N ASN A 185 -13.79 6.38 16.18
CA ASN A 185 -12.82 6.97 15.25
C ASN A 185 -11.59 6.07 15.00
N ASP A 186 -11.57 4.88 15.58
CA ASP A 186 -10.48 3.91 15.47
C ASP A 186 -10.80 2.86 14.40
N ALA A 187 -9.75 2.30 13.77
CA ALA A 187 -9.93 1.27 12.77
C ALA A 187 -8.78 0.26 12.78
N ASP A 188 -9.13 -0.98 12.47
CA ASP A 188 -8.18 -2.05 12.17
C ASP A 188 -8.63 -2.77 10.90
N GLY A 189 -7.67 -3.21 10.10
CA GLY A 189 -7.94 -3.81 8.79
C GLY A 189 -8.25 -5.30 8.84
N ASP A 190 -7.92 -5.96 9.95
CA ASP A 190 -8.04 -7.42 10.10
C ASP A 190 -9.15 -7.79 11.08
N ASP A 191 -9.21 -7.10 12.21
CA ASP A 191 -10.05 -7.46 13.36
C ASP A 191 -10.99 -6.33 13.78
N ALA A 192 -12.09 -6.69 14.44
CA ALA A 192 -12.89 -5.71 15.16
C ALA A 192 -12.13 -5.26 16.43
N LEU A 193 -12.05 -3.95 16.65
CA LEU A 193 -11.40 -3.40 17.83
C LEU A 193 -12.27 -3.56 19.09
N THR A 194 -11.62 -3.93 20.19
CA THR A 194 -12.18 -3.90 21.55
C THR A 194 -11.16 -3.33 22.52
N VAL A 195 -11.60 -2.77 23.64
CA VAL A 195 -10.72 -2.29 24.71
C VAL A 195 -10.44 -3.44 25.67
N VAL A 196 -9.15 -3.71 25.94
CA VAL A 196 -8.72 -4.75 26.89
C VAL A 196 -8.43 -4.17 28.27
N SER A 197 -7.75 -3.03 28.30
CA SER A 197 -7.35 -2.38 29.55
C SER A 197 -7.25 -0.87 29.38
N PHE A 198 -7.26 -0.15 30.48
CA PHE A 198 -6.98 1.27 30.52
C PHE A 198 -6.13 1.62 31.74
N GLU A 199 -5.40 2.72 31.63
CA GLU A 199 -4.53 3.25 32.67
C GLU A 199 -4.93 4.69 33.00
N VAL A 200 -5.07 4.97 34.30
CA VAL A 200 -5.30 6.32 34.82
C VAL A 200 -4.49 6.50 36.10
N ASN A 201 -3.81 7.65 36.24
CA ASN A 201 -2.93 7.94 37.40
C ASN A 201 -1.88 6.84 37.69
N GLY A 202 -1.37 6.15 36.67
CA GLY A 202 -0.41 5.06 36.84
C GLY A 202 -1.02 3.73 37.34
N GLN A 203 -2.34 3.65 37.46
CA GLN A 203 -3.07 2.41 37.78
C GLN A 203 -3.62 1.81 36.49
N SER A 204 -3.24 0.57 36.17
CA SER A 204 -3.83 -0.19 35.06
C SER A 204 -5.02 -1.03 35.54
N LEU A 205 -6.13 -0.93 34.82
CA LEU A 205 -7.39 -1.64 35.07
C LEU A 205 -7.84 -2.38 33.81
N THR A 206 -8.59 -3.46 33.99
CA THR A 206 -9.24 -4.17 32.88
C THR A 206 -10.50 -3.40 32.46
N ALA A 207 -10.82 -3.42 31.17
CA ALA A 207 -12.07 -2.86 30.65
C ALA A 207 -13.29 -3.44 31.41
N GLY A 208 -14.32 -2.60 31.60
CA GLY A 208 -15.50 -2.86 32.41
C GLY A 208 -15.32 -2.63 33.91
N THR A 209 -14.09 -2.33 34.37
CA THR A 209 -13.85 -1.97 35.78
C THR A 209 -14.15 -0.50 36.03
N THR A 210 -14.88 -0.20 37.09
CA THR A 210 -15.08 1.17 37.58
C THR A 210 -13.89 1.63 38.42
N VAL A 211 -13.38 2.82 38.15
CA VAL A 211 -12.32 3.49 38.91
C VAL A 211 -12.84 4.78 39.52
N GLU A 212 -12.54 4.97 40.81
CA GLU A 212 -12.83 6.21 41.52
C GLU A 212 -11.64 7.16 41.39
N LEU A 213 -11.91 8.37 40.93
CA LEU A 213 -10.96 9.47 40.76
C LEU A 213 -11.37 10.62 41.69
N ASP A 214 -10.44 11.54 41.98
CA ASP A 214 -10.72 12.71 42.83
C ASP A 214 -11.92 13.54 42.30
N GLY A 215 -12.15 13.53 40.98
CA GLY A 215 -13.23 14.26 40.33
C GLY A 215 -14.52 13.48 40.05
N GLY A 216 -14.57 12.18 40.33
CA GLY A 216 -15.74 11.35 40.02
C GLY A 216 -15.39 9.90 39.69
N SER A 217 -16.33 9.17 39.11
CA SER A 217 -16.20 7.75 38.78
C SER A 217 -16.15 7.52 37.28
N LEU A 218 -15.19 6.72 36.79
CA LEU A 218 -15.02 6.38 35.37
C LEU A 218 -15.16 4.87 35.15
N VAL A 219 -15.82 4.50 34.05
CA VAL A 219 -15.76 3.15 33.48
C VAL A 219 -15.53 3.24 31.97
N ILE A 220 -14.68 2.36 31.44
CA ILE A 220 -14.50 2.12 30.00
C ILE A 220 -14.76 0.65 29.75
N ASN A 221 -15.77 0.31 28.94
CA ASN A 221 -16.18 -1.06 28.64
C ASN A 221 -15.38 -1.64 27.47
N GLU A 222 -15.47 -2.96 27.30
CA GLU A 222 -14.77 -3.69 26.23
C GLU A 222 -15.21 -3.26 24.81
N ASP A 223 -16.46 -2.82 24.65
CA ASP A 223 -16.99 -2.27 23.39
C ASP A 223 -16.54 -0.82 23.11
N GLY A 224 -15.67 -0.26 23.96
CA GLY A 224 -15.16 1.10 23.87
C GLY A 224 -16.09 2.16 24.47
N SER A 225 -17.33 1.80 24.83
CA SER A 225 -18.24 2.74 25.49
C SER A 225 -17.70 3.14 26.86
N TYR A 226 -17.73 4.43 27.17
CA TYR A 226 -17.30 4.94 28.47
C TYR A 226 -18.38 5.79 29.14
N THR A 227 -18.30 5.88 30.46
CA THR A 227 -19.12 6.77 31.28
C THR A 227 -18.25 7.36 32.38
N PHE A 228 -18.19 8.68 32.43
CA PHE A 228 -17.63 9.43 33.55
C PHE A 228 -18.74 10.20 34.25
N THR A 229 -18.90 9.95 35.55
CA THR A 229 -19.84 10.64 36.42
C THR A 229 -19.03 11.52 37.37
N PRO A 230 -18.96 12.84 37.14
CA PRO A 230 -18.33 13.77 38.07
C PRO A 230 -19.00 13.72 39.46
N ASN A 231 -18.25 14.09 40.49
CA ASN A 231 -18.85 14.41 41.79
C ASN A 231 -19.74 15.67 41.68
N ASP A 232 -20.74 15.80 42.54
CA ASP A 232 -21.63 16.97 42.57
C ASP A 232 -20.83 18.28 42.67
N ASN A 233 -21.15 19.25 41.81
CA ASN A 233 -20.47 20.56 41.71
C ASN A 233 -18.95 20.46 41.48
N TRP A 234 -18.46 19.35 40.93
CA TRP A 234 -17.06 19.22 40.55
C TRP A 234 -16.84 19.69 39.13
N ASN A 235 -15.83 20.55 38.97
CA ASN A 235 -15.34 21.00 37.69
C ASN A 235 -13.80 20.87 37.62
N GLY A 236 -13.28 20.63 36.42
CA GLY A 236 -11.85 20.48 36.19
C GLY A 236 -11.50 19.50 35.07
N SER A 237 -10.21 19.28 34.89
CA SER A 237 -9.69 18.29 33.95
C SER A 237 -9.49 16.94 34.64
N VAL A 238 -10.01 15.89 34.03
CA VAL A 238 -9.76 14.51 34.47
C VAL A 238 -8.33 14.13 34.05
N PRO A 239 -7.58 13.35 34.87
CA PRO A 239 -6.29 12.82 34.45
C PRO A 239 -6.42 12.07 33.12
N VAL A 240 -5.45 12.27 32.21
CA VAL A 240 -5.46 11.62 30.89
C VAL A 240 -5.51 10.10 31.06
N ILE A 241 -6.45 9.47 30.37
CA ILE A 241 -6.62 8.02 30.39
C ILE A 241 -5.97 7.44 29.14
N THR A 242 -5.10 6.44 29.30
CA THR A 242 -4.54 5.69 28.17
C THR A 242 -5.25 4.35 28.09
N TYR A 243 -5.88 4.01 26.96
CA TYR A 243 -6.50 2.70 26.76
C TYR A 243 -5.69 1.84 25.80
N THR A 244 -5.81 0.53 25.95
CA THR A 244 -5.14 -0.49 25.13
C THR A 244 -6.19 -1.38 24.50
N THR A 245 -6.11 -1.54 23.18
CA THR A 245 -7.02 -2.39 22.41
C THR A 245 -6.58 -3.86 22.38
N ASN A 246 -7.41 -4.74 21.82
CA ASN A 246 -7.11 -6.16 21.61
C ASN A 246 -5.89 -6.41 20.72
N THR A 247 -5.47 -5.44 19.90
CA THR A 247 -4.27 -5.52 19.07
C THR A 247 -3.00 -5.08 19.80
N GLY A 248 -3.15 -4.57 21.04
CA GLY A 248 -2.05 -4.03 21.84
C GLY A 248 -1.70 -2.56 21.53
N SER A 249 -2.37 -1.95 20.54
CA SER A 249 -2.25 -0.52 20.24
C SER A 249 -2.91 0.33 21.32
N THR A 250 -2.36 1.53 21.54
CA THR A 250 -2.84 2.45 22.58
C THR A 250 -3.21 3.82 22.03
N ALA A 251 -4.18 4.46 22.68
CA ALA A 251 -4.56 5.85 22.47
C ALA A 251 -5.09 6.46 23.78
N THR A 252 -5.42 7.75 23.75
CA THR A 252 -5.79 8.49 24.97
C THR A 252 -7.19 9.08 24.91
N LEU A 253 -7.89 9.07 26.05
CA LEU A 253 -9.12 9.82 26.29
C LEU A 253 -8.84 10.99 27.24
N THR A 254 -9.22 12.20 26.82
CA THR A 254 -9.16 13.41 27.65
C THR A 254 -10.58 13.89 27.98
N LEU A 255 -10.87 14.11 29.26
CA LEU A 255 -12.18 14.60 29.70
C LEU A 255 -12.04 15.92 30.46
N GLU A 256 -12.92 16.87 30.15
CA GLU A 256 -12.99 18.17 30.81
C GLU A 256 -14.42 18.45 31.29
N VAL A 257 -14.54 18.91 32.54
CA VAL A 257 -15.80 19.37 33.11
C VAL A 257 -15.70 20.87 33.34
N THR A 258 -16.49 21.64 32.61
CA THR A 258 -16.52 23.11 32.70
C THR A 258 -17.46 23.57 33.78
N PRO A 259 -17.07 24.58 34.60
CA PRO A 259 -17.95 25.13 35.63
C PRO A 259 -19.18 25.82 35.04
N VAL A 260 -20.26 25.81 35.80
CA VAL A 260 -21.51 26.54 35.59
C VAL A 260 -21.68 27.50 36.76
N ASP A 261 -22.27 28.66 36.50
CA ASP A 261 -22.50 29.64 37.57
C ASP A 261 -23.76 29.24 38.36
N ASP A 262 -23.59 28.91 39.63
CA ASP A 262 -24.69 28.61 40.54
C ASP A 262 -25.39 29.90 41.00
N VAL A 263 -26.72 29.86 41.01
CA VAL A 263 -27.51 30.98 41.54
C VAL A 263 -27.40 31.03 43.05
N SER A 264 -27.12 32.21 43.59
CA SER A 264 -27.20 32.43 45.02
C SER A 264 -28.65 32.35 45.51
N LEU A 265 -28.86 31.59 46.58
CA LEU A 265 -30.12 31.47 47.27
C LEU A 265 -30.11 32.41 48.48
N LEU A 266 -30.65 33.60 48.27
CA LEU A 266 -30.74 34.62 49.30
C LEU A 266 -31.95 34.38 50.21
N ALA A 267 -31.77 34.46 51.52
CA ALA A 267 -32.83 34.31 52.51
C ALA A 267 -33.05 35.60 53.30
N ASN A 268 -34.31 35.95 53.58
CA ASN A 268 -34.59 37.16 54.37
C ASN A 268 -34.04 37.02 55.78
N ASP A 269 -33.25 38.00 56.20
CA ASP A 269 -32.80 38.14 57.58
C ASP A 269 -33.94 38.58 58.49
N SER A 270 -34.10 37.89 59.62
CA SER A 270 -34.94 38.39 60.70
C SER A 270 -34.28 38.10 62.04
N GLN A 271 -34.23 39.12 62.88
CA GLN A 271 -33.78 39.02 64.27
C GLN A 271 -34.77 39.78 65.14
N THR A 272 -35.23 39.14 66.20
CA THR A 272 -36.02 39.80 67.25
C THR A 272 -35.11 39.99 68.45
N ILE A 273 -35.03 41.23 68.93
CA ILE A 273 -34.28 41.59 70.13
C ILE A 273 -35.22 42.29 71.10
N ASP A 274 -34.91 42.18 72.40
CA ASP A 274 -35.56 42.99 73.40
C ASP A 274 -35.18 44.47 73.22
N GLU A 275 -36.05 45.36 73.68
CA GLU A 275 -35.75 46.79 73.78
C GLU A 275 -34.46 47.04 74.58
N ASP A 276 -33.78 48.14 74.24
CA ASP A 276 -32.50 48.54 74.83
C ASP A 276 -31.35 47.53 74.68
N SER A 277 -31.47 46.56 73.76
CA SER A 277 -30.42 45.62 73.39
C SER A 277 -29.80 45.97 72.03
N VAL A 278 -28.53 45.60 71.83
CA VAL A 278 -27.86 45.74 70.53
C VAL A 278 -28.10 44.47 69.70
N ALA A 279 -28.67 44.63 68.50
CA ALA A 279 -28.68 43.56 67.50
C ALA A 279 -27.29 43.40 66.89
N THR A 280 -26.80 42.17 66.86
CA THR A 280 -25.56 41.79 66.18
C THR A 280 -25.81 40.52 65.37
N GLY A 281 -25.22 40.44 64.19
CA GLY A 281 -25.31 39.28 63.31
C GLY A 281 -24.64 39.58 61.98
N ASN A 282 -24.54 38.57 61.13
CA ASN A 282 -24.07 38.70 59.76
C ASN A 282 -25.21 38.34 58.81
N VAL A 283 -25.45 39.20 57.82
CA VAL A 283 -26.55 39.08 56.85
C VAL A 283 -26.27 38.05 55.75
N LEU A 284 -25.12 37.39 55.81
CA LEU A 284 -24.74 36.31 54.90
C LEU A 284 -24.84 34.94 55.57
N ASP A 285 -25.22 34.87 56.85
CA ASP A 285 -25.21 33.60 57.60
C ASP A 285 -26.34 32.64 57.15
N ASN A 286 -27.37 33.16 56.45
CA ASN A 286 -28.54 32.42 55.98
C ASN A 286 -28.65 32.33 54.43
N ASP A 287 -27.70 32.92 53.70
CA ASP A 287 -27.60 32.83 52.24
C ASP A 287 -26.72 31.62 51.85
N VAL A 288 -27.02 30.93 50.74
CA VAL A 288 -26.18 29.84 50.17
C VAL A 288 -25.90 30.02 48.69
#